data_AF-A0A8I0HG08-F1
#
_entry.id   AF-A0A8I0HG08-F1
#
_cell.length_a   1.000
_cell.length_b   1.000
_cell.length_c   1.000
_cell.angle_alpha   90.00
_cell.angle_beta   90.00
_cell.angle_gamma   90.00
#
_symmetry.space_group_name_H-M   'P 1'
#
loop_
_entity.id
_entity.type
_entity.pdbx_description
1 polymer ?
#
loop_
_entity_poly.entity_id
_entity_poly.type
_entity_poly.pdbx_seq_one_letter_code
_entity_poly.pdbx_strand_id
1 'polypeptide(L)'
;MKPPRAYRSLILLLAAAVLLTGCADSTAEDERPTLTTTITQQPEDTVASSGNDIGEPRADTGDDSASSVAQARTAYHEVLNSPGQFPFTGGADYALTGNYDYALVEMTGDSTPELLLRATTVEHLDPIRVFSVGTSGSLIAPPDTLLSGAAGAGGYRAGINATASRDQILQAEWHSLRPEITVRPFVLDGERLSATGSEWKDSMSAPSGALLPITFHSINDRTPLEAMTPTVGEVYTPHTTRPVPAPQPSTRPDGGLTLSGQVQVMTAPELARHQGHSSTPNGEDDSHRFAVFILDNPTIFYAHKASDPNGLVQQEATMVQLGQVTPYNSDPTGFNLEGQRLTITFDPEQCGFPTDASLPLGQPRCGGYTIN
;
A
#
# COMPACT_ATOMS: atom_id res chain seq x y z
N MET A 1 -12.48 -6.07 -61.56
CA MET A 1 -13.62 -6.74 -62.22
C MET A 1 -13.57 -8.24 -61.90
N LYS A 2 -14.68 -8.77 -61.34
CA LYS A 2 -15.03 -10.16 -60.92
C LYS A 2 -14.18 -10.87 -59.84
N PRO A 3 -14.80 -11.61 -58.88
CA PRO A 3 -16.09 -11.36 -58.20
C PRO A 3 -15.97 -11.44 -56.65
N PRO A 4 -16.99 -11.00 -55.88
CA PRO A 4 -17.05 -11.19 -54.44
C PRO A 4 -17.57 -12.60 -54.10
N ARG A 5 -16.99 -13.25 -53.08
CA ARG A 5 -17.52 -14.49 -52.51
C ARG A 5 -18.61 -14.16 -51.50
N ALA A 6 -19.77 -14.77 -51.71
CA ALA A 6 -20.94 -14.74 -50.84
C ALA A 6 -21.03 -16.03 -49.99
N TYR A 7 -21.88 -15.96 -48.95
CA TYR A 7 -22.46 -17.03 -48.13
C TYR A 7 -21.54 -17.62 -47.04
N ARG A 8 -21.96 -17.84 -45.79
CA ARG A 8 -23.30 -18.15 -45.22
C ARG A 8 -23.36 -17.71 -43.75
N SER A 9 -24.48 -17.10 -43.35
CA SER A 9 -24.95 -17.09 -41.97
C SER A 9 -25.29 -18.51 -41.52
N LEU A 10 -24.92 -18.88 -40.30
CA LEU A 10 -25.52 -20.01 -39.59
C LEU A 10 -25.93 -19.54 -38.20
N ILE A 11 -27.24 -19.39 -38.02
CA ILE A 11 -27.93 -19.24 -36.75
C ILE A 11 -28.04 -20.65 -36.15
N LEU A 12 -27.62 -20.83 -34.90
CA LEU A 12 -28.08 -21.96 -34.09
C LEU A 12 -28.77 -21.41 -32.83
N LEU A 13 -30.10 -21.44 -32.88
CA LEU A 13 -30.98 -21.44 -31.73
C LEU A 13 -30.98 -22.87 -31.16
N LEU A 14 -30.76 -23.02 -29.86
CA LEU A 14 -31.25 -24.20 -29.14
C LEU A 14 -31.95 -23.73 -27.86
N ALA A 15 -33.27 -23.71 -27.94
CA ALA A 15 -34.17 -23.70 -26.80
C ALA A 15 -34.57 -25.15 -26.50
N ALA A 16 -34.52 -25.53 -25.23
CA ALA A 16 -35.24 -26.71 -24.73
C ALA A 16 -35.78 -26.36 -23.35
N ALA A 17 -37.05 -25.95 -23.32
CA ALA A 17 -37.88 -25.99 -22.13
C ALA A 17 -38.64 -27.33 -22.13
N VAL A 18 -38.66 -28.00 -20.98
CA VAL A 18 -39.72 -28.97 -20.65
C VAL A 18 -40.26 -28.61 -19.26
N LEU A 19 -41.54 -28.29 -19.26
CA LEU A 19 -42.44 -28.11 -18.13
C LEU A 19 -43.04 -29.47 -17.72
N LEU A 20 -43.51 -29.56 -16.46
CA LEU A 20 -44.78 -30.16 -15.97
C LEU A 20 -44.62 -30.43 -14.45
N THR A 21 -45.14 -29.59 -13.53
CA THR A 21 -46.53 -29.40 -13.02
C THR A 21 -46.99 -30.37 -11.92
N GLY A 22 -47.57 -29.81 -10.84
CA GLY A 22 -48.54 -30.44 -9.94
C GLY A 22 -48.19 -30.27 -8.45
N CYS A 23 -48.56 -29.16 -7.78
CA CYS A 23 -49.82 -28.88 -7.06
C CYS A 23 -50.13 -29.81 -5.88
N ALA A 24 -50.09 -29.28 -4.63
CA ALA A 24 -51.24 -29.18 -3.73
C ALA A 24 -50.84 -28.67 -2.32
N ASP A 25 -51.63 -27.73 -1.82
CA ASP A 25 -51.73 -27.25 -0.44
C ASP A 25 -52.23 -28.34 0.52
N SER A 26 -51.70 -28.40 1.76
CA SER A 26 -52.46 -28.38 3.03
C SER A 26 -51.65 -28.96 4.21
N THR A 27 -51.45 -28.12 5.23
CA THR A 27 -51.42 -28.39 6.70
C THR A 27 -51.17 -29.80 7.24
N ALA A 28 -50.12 -29.94 8.07
CA ALA A 28 -50.14 -30.39 9.49
C ALA A 28 -48.84 -31.17 9.83
N GLU A 29 -48.22 -30.80 10.97
CA GLU A 29 -47.47 -31.65 11.94
C GLU A 29 -46.29 -32.50 11.38
N ASP A 30 -45.14 -32.72 12.01
CA ASP A 30 -44.56 -32.52 13.34
C ASP A 30 -43.03 -32.83 13.17
N GLU A 31 -42.24 -32.73 14.22
CA GLU A 31 -40.84 -33.17 14.37
C GLU A 31 -39.73 -32.15 14.02
N ARG A 32 -39.57 -31.18 14.93
CA ARG A 32 -38.24 -30.69 15.32
C ARG A 32 -37.60 -31.68 16.31
N PRO A 33 -36.33 -32.08 16.15
CA PRO A 33 -35.64 -32.87 17.17
C PRO A 33 -35.24 -32.01 18.37
N THR A 34 -35.71 -32.42 19.55
CA THR A 34 -35.37 -31.87 20.88
C THR A 34 -33.99 -32.35 21.31
N LEU A 35 -33.05 -31.42 21.57
CA LEU A 35 -31.82 -31.71 22.30
C LEU A 35 -32.03 -31.35 23.78
N THR A 36 -32.00 -32.38 24.60
CA THR A 36 -32.14 -32.34 26.07
C THR A 36 -30.85 -31.85 26.71
N THR A 37 -30.90 -30.69 27.38
CA THR A 37 -29.84 -30.22 28.30
C THR A 37 -30.26 -30.55 29.73
N THR A 38 -29.55 -31.48 30.35
CA THR A 38 -29.72 -31.84 31.78
C THR A 38 -29.08 -30.76 32.66
N ILE A 39 -29.90 -30.12 33.48
CA ILE A 39 -29.50 -29.21 34.55
C ILE A 39 -29.36 -30.02 35.84
N THR A 40 -28.20 -29.92 36.51
CA THR A 40 -28.01 -30.45 37.87
C THR A 40 -27.76 -29.26 38.80
N GLN A 41 -28.71 -28.98 39.70
CA GLN A 41 -28.55 -28.15 40.92
C GLN A 41 -28.63 -29.10 42.12
N GLN A 42 -27.78 -29.01 43.15
CA GLN A 42 -27.92 -28.24 44.41
C GLN A 42 -27.16 -29.06 45.53
N PRO A 43 -26.77 -28.59 46.76
CA PRO A 43 -27.09 -27.36 47.50
C PRO A 43 -25.95 -26.48 48.03
N GLU A 44 -26.35 -25.24 48.34
CA GLU A 44 -25.71 -24.28 49.23
C GLU A 44 -25.88 -24.70 50.71
N ASP A 45 -24.83 -24.47 51.52
CA ASP A 45 -24.97 -24.13 52.93
C ASP A 45 -23.89 -23.10 53.30
N THR A 46 -24.30 -22.13 54.12
CA THR A 46 -23.63 -20.85 54.43
C THR A 46 -22.70 -20.97 55.64
N VAL A 47 -21.61 -20.17 55.71
CA VAL A 47 -21.20 -19.24 56.81
C VAL A 47 -19.71 -18.85 56.68
N ALA A 48 -19.45 -17.54 56.83
CA ALA A 48 -18.17 -16.84 56.74
C ALA A 48 -17.22 -17.03 57.94
N SER A 49 -15.90 -16.88 57.74
CA SER A 49 -14.99 -16.13 58.62
C SER A 49 -13.60 -15.91 57.99
N SER A 50 -13.02 -14.74 58.28
CA SER A 50 -11.76 -14.15 57.84
C SER A 50 -10.48 -14.94 58.15
N GLY A 51 -9.44 -14.72 57.33
CA GLY A 51 -8.04 -15.04 57.68
C GLY A 51 -7.08 -14.90 56.50
N ASN A 52 -6.22 -13.89 56.54
CA ASN A 52 -5.09 -13.70 55.63
C ASN A 52 -4.18 -14.94 55.58
N ASP A 53 -3.80 -15.40 54.39
CA ASP A 53 -2.46 -15.91 54.15
C ASP A 53 -2.09 -15.84 52.65
N ILE A 54 -0.79 -15.69 52.44
CA ILE A 54 -0.08 -15.17 51.28
C ILE A 54 -0.09 -16.19 50.13
N GLY A 55 -0.69 -15.83 48.99
CA GLY A 55 -0.75 -16.65 47.77
C GLY A 55 0.03 -16.00 46.63
N GLU A 56 1.22 -16.55 46.39
CA GLU A 56 2.07 -16.59 45.17
C GLU A 56 2.15 -15.39 44.20
N PRO A 57 3.37 -15.00 43.77
CA PRO A 57 3.54 -14.07 42.66
C PRO A 57 2.94 -14.67 41.39
N ARG A 58 2.07 -13.90 40.74
CA ARG A 58 1.59 -14.16 39.39
C ARG A 58 2.79 -14.47 38.49
N ALA A 59 2.83 -15.67 37.93
CA ALA A 59 3.82 -16.06 36.94
C ALA A 59 3.77 -15.06 35.77
N ASP A 60 4.95 -14.55 35.48
CA ASP A 60 5.29 -13.69 34.35
C ASP A 60 4.93 -14.41 33.03
N THR A 61 4.10 -13.80 32.19
CA THR A 61 3.65 -14.31 30.87
C THR A 61 4.76 -14.26 29.80
N GLY A 62 6.02 -14.17 30.22
CA GLY A 62 7.18 -14.01 29.33
C GLY A 62 7.60 -15.26 28.57
N ASP A 63 7.27 -16.46 29.06
CA ASP A 63 7.73 -17.72 28.46
C ASP A 63 6.90 -18.13 27.23
N ASP A 64 5.58 -17.90 27.27
CA ASP A 64 4.66 -18.27 26.18
C ASP A 64 4.83 -17.35 24.95
N SER A 65 5.07 -16.05 25.17
CA SER A 65 5.27 -15.06 24.09
C SER A 65 6.64 -15.19 23.41
N ALA A 66 7.70 -15.46 24.18
CA ALA A 66 9.01 -15.74 23.59
C ALA A 66 9.00 -17.03 22.75
N SER A 67 8.23 -18.04 23.19
CA SER A 67 8.00 -19.28 22.46
C SER A 67 7.19 -19.06 21.18
N SER A 68 6.11 -18.26 21.22
CA SER A 68 5.28 -17.95 20.04
C SER A 68 6.07 -17.21 18.97
N VAL A 69 6.89 -16.22 19.35
CA VAL A 69 7.75 -15.46 18.43
C VAL A 69 8.79 -16.36 17.77
N ALA A 70 9.40 -17.30 18.51
CA ALA A 70 10.36 -18.24 17.95
C ALA A 70 9.72 -19.23 16.95
N GLN A 71 8.50 -19.69 17.24
CA GLN A 71 7.72 -20.55 16.35
C GLN A 71 7.31 -19.80 15.08
N ALA A 72 6.79 -18.58 15.23
CA ALA A 72 6.43 -17.70 14.12
C ALA A 72 7.62 -17.45 13.20
N ARG A 73 8.78 -17.08 13.75
CA ARG A 73 10.01 -16.90 12.97
C ARG A 73 10.35 -18.14 12.15
N THR A 74 10.31 -19.32 12.76
CA THR A 74 10.61 -20.59 12.09
C THR A 74 9.63 -20.86 10.95
N ALA A 75 8.33 -20.74 11.19
CA ALA A 75 7.30 -20.94 10.17
C ALA A 75 7.43 -19.93 9.01
N TYR A 76 7.77 -18.67 9.30
CA TYR A 76 7.97 -17.64 8.29
C TYR A 76 9.22 -17.90 7.44
N HIS A 77 10.29 -18.49 7.99
CA HIS A 77 11.40 -18.96 7.16
C HIS A 77 10.93 -19.98 6.12
N GLU A 78 10.09 -20.94 6.50
CA GLU A 78 9.54 -21.94 5.58
C GLU A 78 8.69 -21.28 4.50
N VAL A 79 7.85 -20.30 4.86
CA VAL A 79 7.06 -19.53 3.90
C VAL A 79 7.96 -18.86 2.86
N LEU A 80 8.96 -18.12 3.32
CA LEU A 80 9.87 -17.36 2.46
C LEU A 80 10.89 -18.22 1.70
N ASN A 81 11.11 -19.47 2.11
CA ASN A 81 11.95 -20.43 1.37
C ASN A 81 11.22 -21.04 0.16
N SER A 82 9.89 -21.01 0.16
CA SER A 82 9.06 -21.56 -0.91
C SER A 82 7.80 -20.71 -1.10
N PRO A 83 7.92 -19.41 -1.41
CA PRO A 83 6.78 -18.49 -1.42
C PRO A 83 5.74 -18.83 -2.50
N GLY A 84 6.18 -19.43 -3.62
CA GLY A 84 5.29 -19.84 -4.72
C GLY A 84 4.39 -21.03 -4.43
N GLN A 85 4.51 -21.69 -3.27
CA GLN A 85 3.59 -22.78 -2.89
C GLN A 85 2.22 -22.27 -2.43
N PHE A 86 2.11 -20.97 -2.11
CA PHE A 86 0.88 -20.38 -1.61
C PHE A 86 0.10 -19.69 -2.74
N PRO A 87 -1.12 -20.15 -3.05
CA PRO A 87 -1.94 -19.49 -4.06
C PRO A 87 -2.46 -18.15 -3.55
N PHE A 88 -2.66 -17.21 -4.48
CA PHE A 88 -3.27 -15.91 -4.23
C PHE A 88 -4.70 -15.95 -4.79
N THR A 89 -5.72 -15.76 -3.94
CA THR A 89 -7.12 -15.73 -4.38
C THR A 89 -7.54 -14.34 -4.85
N GLY A 90 -8.76 -14.21 -5.42
CA GLY A 90 -9.27 -12.91 -5.88
C GLY A 90 -8.79 -12.45 -7.27
N GLY A 91 -7.87 -13.19 -7.91
CA GLY A 91 -7.42 -12.91 -9.27
C GLY A 91 -6.73 -14.11 -9.91
N ALA A 92 -7.51 -15.08 -10.39
CA ALA A 92 -7.00 -16.26 -11.11
C ALA A 92 -6.12 -15.94 -12.35
N ASP A 93 -5.98 -14.66 -12.71
CA ASP A 93 -5.24 -14.14 -13.86
C ASP A 93 -4.06 -13.23 -13.49
N TYR A 94 -3.63 -13.16 -12.21
CA TYR A 94 -2.41 -12.41 -11.89
C TYR A 94 -1.22 -13.04 -12.62
N ALA A 95 -0.68 -12.31 -13.60
CA ALA A 95 0.56 -12.68 -14.26
C ALA A 95 1.73 -12.45 -13.29
N LEU A 96 2.00 -13.44 -12.43
CA LEU A 96 3.09 -13.37 -11.47
C LEU A 96 4.45 -13.47 -12.18
N THR A 97 5.40 -12.63 -11.76
CA THR A 97 6.78 -12.65 -12.27
C THR A 97 7.63 -13.74 -11.61
N GLY A 98 7.18 -14.26 -10.47
CA GLY A 98 7.97 -15.15 -9.59
C GLY A 98 8.86 -14.40 -8.59
N ASN A 99 8.82 -13.06 -8.57
CA ASN A 99 9.47 -12.26 -7.54
C ASN A 99 8.54 -12.04 -6.35
N TYR A 100 9.13 -11.98 -5.16
CA TYR A 100 8.43 -11.79 -3.90
C TYR A 100 9.22 -10.85 -3.00
N ASP A 101 8.49 -10.11 -2.18
CA ASP A 101 9.00 -9.38 -1.03
C ASP A 101 8.06 -9.59 0.17
N TYR A 102 8.54 -9.22 1.35
CA TYR A 102 7.80 -9.43 2.58
C TYR A 102 7.91 -8.26 3.54
N ALA A 103 6.95 -8.19 4.45
CA ALA A 103 6.94 -7.26 5.57
C ALA A 103 6.46 -7.99 6.82
N LEU A 104 6.75 -7.41 7.98
CA LEU A 104 6.21 -7.85 9.27
C LEU A 104 5.26 -6.78 9.80
N VAL A 105 4.05 -7.15 10.19
CA VAL A 105 3.07 -6.24 10.77
C VAL A 105 2.44 -6.88 11.99
N GLU A 106 2.24 -6.12 13.05
CA GLU A 106 1.36 -6.57 14.14
C GLU A 106 -0.07 -6.16 13.79
N MET A 107 -0.95 -7.13 13.60
CA MET A 107 -2.35 -6.90 13.26
C MET A 107 -3.35 -7.75 14.05
N THR A 108 -2.90 -8.57 15.00
CA THR A 108 -3.76 -9.37 15.88
C THR A 108 -3.74 -8.90 17.34
N GLY A 109 -2.75 -8.08 17.71
CA GLY A 109 -2.58 -7.53 19.05
C GLY A 109 -1.90 -8.51 20.02
N ASP A 110 -1.34 -9.62 19.53
CA ASP A 110 -0.74 -10.67 20.35
C ASP A 110 0.78 -10.52 20.56
N SER A 111 1.35 -9.44 20.02
CA SER A 111 2.79 -9.11 20.06
C SER A 111 3.69 -10.05 19.24
N THR A 112 3.10 -10.94 18.44
CA THR A 112 3.78 -11.73 17.41
C THR A 112 3.39 -11.18 16.05
N PRO A 113 4.30 -10.53 15.30
CA PRO A 113 3.92 -9.96 14.03
C PRO A 113 3.51 -11.04 13.02
N GLU A 114 2.49 -10.72 12.22
CA GLU A 114 2.12 -11.41 11.01
C GLU A 114 3.11 -11.13 9.87
N LEU A 115 3.34 -12.15 9.06
CA LEU A 115 4.09 -12.05 7.82
C LEU A 115 3.16 -11.66 6.68
N LEU A 116 3.49 -10.57 6.00
CA LEU A 116 2.88 -10.18 4.73
C LEU A 116 3.79 -10.63 3.61
N LEU A 117 3.31 -11.51 2.72
CA LEU A 117 4.01 -11.92 1.51
C LEU A 117 3.35 -11.27 0.31
N ARG A 118 4.08 -10.42 -0.41
CA ARG A 118 3.61 -9.80 -1.64
C ARG A 118 4.27 -10.45 -2.84
N ALA A 119 3.46 -10.81 -3.83
CA ALA A 119 3.92 -11.38 -5.08
C ALA A 119 3.89 -10.33 -6.18
N THR A 120 5.02 -10.12 -6.86
CA THR A 120 5.10 -9.12 -7.93
C THR A 120 4.39 -9.62 -9.19
N THR A 121 3.47 -8.80 -9.68
CA THR A 121 2.75 -8.99 -10.94
C THR A 121 3.40 -8.23 -12.09
N VAL A 122 3.16 -8.67 -13.32
CA VAL A 122 3.55 -7.95 -14.54
C VAL A 122 2.81 -6.62 -14.67
N GLU A 123 1.58 -6.54 -14.15
CA GLU A 123 0.69 -5.37 -14.25
C GLU A 123 0.79 -4.44 -13.03
N HIS A 124 1.74 -4.70 -12.12
CA HIS A 124 2.07 -3.88 -10.94
C HIS A 124 0.92 -3.63 -9.95
N LEU A 125 -0.11 -4.49 -9.95
CA LEU A 125 -1.12 -4.59 -8.91
C LEU A 125 -0.93 -5.90 -8.17
N ASP A 126 -0.12 -5.84 -7.12
CA ASP A 126 0.46 -7.00 -6.47
C ASP A 126 -0.46 -7.53 -5.36
N PRO A 127 -0.83 -8.83 -5.39
CA PRO A 127 -1.58 -9.44 -4.33
C PRO A 127 -0.67 -9.75 -3.13
N ILE A 128 -1.27 -9.65 -1.94
CA ILE A 128 -0.58 -9.82 -0.66
C ILE A 128 -1.31 -10.88 0.16
N ARG A 129 -0.57 -11.89 0.60
CA ARG A 129 -1.03 -12.93 1.53
C ARG A 129 -0.57 -12.62 2.94
N VAL A 130 -1.46 -12.82 3.91
CA VAL A 130 -1.16 -12.72 5.34
C VAL A 130 -0.90 -14.11 5.89
N PHE A 131 0.10 -14.24 6.76
CA PHE A 131 0.43 -15.44 7.50
C PHE A 131 0.59 -15.11 8.98
N SER A 132 0.06 -15.97 9.83
CA SER A 132 0.24 -15.94 11.28
C SER A 132 0.58 -17.34 11.78
N VAL A 133 0.81 -17.49 13.07
CA VAL A 133 1.05 -18.79 13.71
C VAL A 133 0.10 -18.94 14.88
N GLY A 134 -0.66 -20.04 14.90
CA GLY A 134 -1.53 -20.38 16.02
C GLY A 134 -0.74 -20.76 17.26
N THR A 135 -1.40 -20.83 18.42
CA THR A 135 -0.79 -21.14 19.72
C THR A 135 -0.04 -22.48 19.78
N SER A 136 -0.30 -23.39 18.84
CA SER A 136 0.39 -24.68 18.70
C SER A 136 1.63 -24.65 17.79
N GLY A 137 1.99 -23.49 17.23
CA GLY A 137 3.05 -23.36 16.23
C GLY A 137 2.61 -23.66 14.80
N SER A 138 1.33 -23.96 14.59
CA SER A 138 0.78 -24.23 13.25
C SER A 138 0.64 -22.95 12.43
N LEU A 139 1.08 -23.01 11.16
CA LEU A 139 0.94 -21.90 10.23
C LEU A 139 -0.53 -21.66 9.89
N ILE A 140 -0.99 -20.43 10.13
CA ILE A 140 -2.28 -19.93 9.71
C ILE A 140 -2.07 -19.13 8.42
N ALA A 141 -2.73 -19.56 7.35
CA ALA A 141 -2.49 -19.05 6.01
C ALA A 141 -3.82 -18.81 5.26
N PRO A 142 -4.61 -17.78 5.65
CA PRO A 142 -5.88 -17.46 4.98
C PRO A 142 -5.67 -17.26 3.47
N PRO A 143 -6.52 -17.84 2.61
CA PRO A 143 -6.35 -17.75 1.17
C PRO A 143 -6.67 -16.35 0.62
N ASP A 144 -7.41 -15.54 1.38
CA ASP A 144 -7.78 -14.17 1.06
C ASP A 144 -6.54 -13.29 0.82
N THR A 145 -6.66 -12.32 -0.10
CA THR A 145 -5.55 -11.44 -0.49
C THR A 145 -5.92 -9.97 -0.37
N LEU A 146 -4.95 -9.16 0.06
CA LEU A 146 -4.99 -7.71 -0.08
C LEU A 146 -4.29 -7.29 -1.38
N LEU A 147 -4.42 -6.03 -1.76
CA LEU A 147 -3.83 -5.47 -2.96
C LEU A 147 -2.91 -4.28 -2.64
N SER A 148 -1.80 -4.20 -3.37
CA SER A 148 -0.90 -3.05 -3.33
C SER A 148 -0.35 -2.77 -4.73
N GLY A 149 -0.31 -1.50 -5.12
CA GLY A 149 0.17 -1.07 -6.43
C GLY A 149 -0.93 -0.45 -7.28
N ALA A 150 -0.72 -0.42 -8.60
CA ALA A 150 -1.57 0.27 -9.56
C ALA A 150 -2.01 -0.69 -10.66
N ALA A 151 -3.29 -0.68 -11.02
CA ALA A 151 -3.76 -1.43 -12.17
C ALA A 151 -3.22 -0.83 -13.47
N GLY A 152 -2.78 -1.67 -14.42
CA GLY A 152 -2.26 -1.25 -15.72
C GLY A 152 -3.22 -0.39 -16.57
N ALA A 153 -4.53 -0.42 -16.29
CA ALA A 153 -5.52 0.43 -16.92
C ALA A 153 -6.60 0.92 -15.91
N GLY A 154 -7.19 2.08 -16.19
CA GLY A 154 -8.33 2.60 -15.43
C GLY A 154 -7.98 3.32 -14.13
N GLY A 155 -6.70 3.59 -13.85
CA GLY A 155 -6.25 4.49 -12.79
C GLY A 155 -6.47 4.01 -11.36
N TYR A 156 -6.98 2.78 -11.17
CA TYR A 156 -7.18 2.14 -9.88
C TYR A 156 -5.86 1.85 -9.18
N ARG A 157 -5.82 2.11 -7.88
CA ARG A 157 -4.66 1.91 -7.01
C ARG A 157 -5.10 1.36 -5.68
N ALA A 158 -4.25 0.55 -5.09
CA ALA A 158 -4.41 0.05 -3.74
C ALA A 158 -3.07 0.12 -3.00
N GLY A 159 -3.13 0.13 -1.68
CA GLY A 159 -1.98 0.06 -0.81
C GLY A 159 -2.41 -0.45 0.55
N ILE A 160 -1.48 -1.06 1.27
CA ILE A 160 -1.73 -1.56 2.61
C ILE A 160 -0.99 -0.73 3.66
N ASN A 161 -1.62 -0.54 4.81
CA ASN A 161 -1.10 0.28 5.89
C ASN A 161 -1.37 -0.41 7.23
N ALA A 162 -0.44 -0.26 8.17
CA ALA A 162 -0.64 -0.74 9.53
C ALA A 162 -1.45 0.28 10.35
N THR A 163 -1.90 -0.15 11.52
CA THR A 163 -2.58 0.71 12.49
C THR A 163 -1.74 0.92 13.73
N ALA A 164 -1.91 2.06 14.39
CA ALA A 164 -1.25 2.33 15.67
C ALA A 164 -1.78 1.42 16.80
N SER A 165 -3.03 0.97 16.70
CA SER A 165 -3.66 0.01 17.62
C SER A 165 -3.15 -1.42 17.44
N ARG A 166 -2.60 -1.74 16.26
CA ARG A 166 -1.99 -3.04 15.93
C ARG A 166 -2.95 -4.24 16.01
N ASP A 167 -4.24 -3.98 15.82
CA ASP A 167 -5.34 -4.95 15.89
C ASP A 167 -6.02 -5.18 14.55
N GLN A 168 -5.53 -4.52 13.49
CA GLN A 168 -6.04 -4.62 12.13
C GLN A 168 -5.02 -4.09 11.13
N ILE A 169 -5.19 -4.48 9.87
CA ILE A 169 -4.49 -3.92 8.72
C ILE A 169 -5.47 -3.13 7.84
N LEU A 170 -5.01 -2.08 7.19
CA LEU A 170 -5.84 -1.20 6.36
C LEU A 170 -5.49 -1.38 4.89
N GLN A 171 -6.49 -1.59 4.04
CA GLN A 171 -6.36 -1.39 2.60
C GLN A 171 -6.88 0.00 2.24
N ALA A 172 -6.02 0.82 1.65
CA ALA A 172 -6.34 2.11 1.09
C ALA A 172 -6.46 1.98 -0.42
N GLU A 173 -7.53 2.48 -1.01
CA GLU A 173 -7.83 2.42 -2.44
C GLU A 173 -8.06 3.84 -2.97
N TRP A 174 -7.48 4.17 -4.12
CA TRP A 174 -7.64 5.48 -4.73
C TRP A 174 -7.55 5.44 -6.25
N HIS A 175 -7.87 6.56 -6.88
CA HIS A 175 -7.79 6.73 -8.33
C HIS A 175 -6.81 7.85 -8.66
N SER A 176 -5.95 7.65 -9.67
CA SER A 176 -4.89 8.59 -10.04
C SER A 176 -5.34 10.04 -10.25
N LEU A 177 -6.57 10.23 -10.72
CA LEU A 177 -7.16 11.55 -11.03
C LEU A 177 -7.90 12.21 -9.86
N ARG A 178 -8.01 11.58 -8.69
CA ARG A 178 -8.80 12.10 -7.56
C ARG A 178 -8.02 12.06 -6.26
N PRO A 179 -8.11 13.09 -5.39
CA PRO A 179 -7.37 13.13 -4.13
C PRO A 179 -7.97 12.22 -3.04
N GLU A 180 -9.19 11.72 -3.24
CA GLU A 180 -9.91 10.90 -2.27
C GLU A 180 -9.35 9.47 -2.19
N ILE A 181 -9.11 9.01 -0.98
CA ILE A 181 -8.72 7.63 -0.64
C ILE A 181 -9.90 6.99 0.09
N THR A 182 -10.25 5.76 -0.29
CA THR A 182 -11.18 4.92 0.47
C THR A 182 -10.38 3.94 1.31
N VAL A 183 -10.60 3.91 2.62
CA VAL A 183 -9.87 3.03 3.52
C VAL A 183 -10.81 1.99 4.11
N ARG A 184 -10.38 0.73 4.05
CA ARG A 184 -11.09 -0.46 4.54
C ARG A 184 -10.20 -1.22 5.53
N PRO A 185 -10.61 -1.42 6.79
CA PRO A 185 -9.90 -2.28 7.72
C PRO A 185 -10.19 -3.76 7.49
N PHE A 186 -9.18 -4.57 7.72
CA PHE A 186 -9.23 -6.02 7.68
C PHE A 186 -8.67 -6.60 8.98
N VAL A 187 -9.34 -7.63 9.48
CA VAL A 187 -8.94 -8.40 10.66
C VAL A 187 -8.64 -9.84 10.26
N LEU A 188 -7.64 -10.41 10.90
CA LEU A 188 -7.30 -11.82 10.78
C LEU A 188 -8.06 -12.59 11.87
N ASP A 189 -8.94 -13.49 11.46
CA ASP A 189 -9.70 -14.38 12.35
C ASP A 189 -9.48 -15.83 11.90
N GLY A 190 -8.49 -16.47 12.52
CA GLY A 190 -8.04 -17.81 12.15
C GLY A 190 -7.74 -17.91 10.65
N GLU A 191 -8.45 -18.79 9.95
CA GLU A 191 -8.24 -19.06 8.52
C GLU A 191 -8.88 -18.02 7.58
N ARG A 192 -9.33 -16.87 8.08
CA ARG A 192 -9.96 -15.82 7.26
C ARG A 192 -9.34 -14.45 7.50
N LEU A 193 -9.09 -13.74 6.40
CA LEU A 193 -8.85 -12.30 6.43
C LEU A 193 -10.11 -11.61 5.91
N SER A 194 -10.75 -10.81 6.76
CA SER A 194 -12.07 -10.25 6.43
C SER A 194 -12.14 -8.76 6.70
N ALA A 195 -12.85 -8.04 5.81
CA ALA A 195 -13.14 -6.64 6.02
C ALA A 195 -14.07 -6.49 7.23
N THR A 196 -13.81 -5.50 8.09
CA THR A 196 -14.64 -5.27 9.30
C THR A 196 -16.03 -4.73 9.00
N GLY A 197 -16.32 -4.42 7.73
CA GLY A 197 -17.55 -3.75 7.28
C GLY A 197 -17.54 -2.24 7.48
N SER A 198 -16.53 -1.69 8.17
CA SER A 198 -16.32 -0.25 8.29
C SER A 198 -15.51 0.27 7.11
N GLU A 199 -15.79 1.50 6.66
CA GLU A 199 -14.98 2.20 5.67
C GLU A 199 -15.00 3.71 5.98
N TRP A 200 -13.92 4.42 5.67
CA TRP A 200 -13.89 5.89 5.72
C TRP A 200 -13.14 6.47 4.52
N LYS A 201 -13.27 7.79 4.37
CA LYS A 201 -12.54 8.57 3.37
C LYS A 201 -11.34 9.24 4.01
N ASP A 202 -10.17 9.07 3.39
CA ASP A 202 -8.96 9.83 3.66
C ASP A 202 -8.63 10.70 2.43
N SER A 203 -7.63 11.55 2.53
CA SER A 203 -7.24 12.46 1.47
C SER A 203 -5.73 12.48 1.27
N MET A 204 -5.30 12.31 0.02
CA MET A 204 -3.89 12.53 -0.35
C MET A 204 -3.45 13.98 -0.09
N SER A 205 -4.37 14.95 -0.13
CA SER A 205 -4.04 16.37 0.11
C SER A 205 -4.08 16.77 1.57
N ALA A 206 -4.69 15.95 2.44
CA ALA A 206 -4.84 16.20 3.87
C ALA A 206 -4.96 14.85 4.61
N PRO A 207 -3.86 14.08 4.71
CA PRO A 207 -3.90 12.74 5.26
C PRO A 207 -4.23 12.76 6.75
N SER A 208 -5.06 11.81 7.18
CA SER A 208 -5.50 11.68 8.57
C SER A 208 -4.38 11.31 9.56
N GLY A 209 -3.27 10.76 9.06
CA GLY A 209 -2.21 10.17 9.87
C GLY A 209 -2.54 8.77 10.40
N ALA A 210 -3.73 8.22 10.11
CA ALA A 210 -4.13 6.88 10.56
C ALA A 210 -3.44 5.74 9.77
N LEU A 211 -2.93 6.05 8.58
CA LEU A 211 -2.29 5.11 7.66
C LEU A 211 -0.79 5.04 7.94
N LEU A 212 -0.35 4.02 8.69
CA LEU A 212 1.09 3.81 8.94
C LEU A 212 1.72 3.04 7.77
N PRO A 213 2.80 3.56 7.17
CA PRO A 213 3.42 2.92 6.01
C PRO A 213 4.09 1.60 6.41
N ILE A 214 3.98 0.60 5.53
CA ILE A 214 4.62 -0.70 5.69
C ILE A 214 5.81 -0.77 4.73
N THR A 215 6.97 -1.17 5.25
CA THR A 215 8.19 -1.35 4.47
C THR A 215 8.35 -2.82 4.10
N PHE A 216 8.41 -3.06 2.79
CA PHE A 216 8.68 -4.38 2.22
C PHE A 216 10.19 -4.56 1.97
N HIS A 217 10.67 -5.77 2.26
CA HIS A 217 12.05 -6.20 2.11
C HIS A 217 12.11 -7.38 1.15
N SER A 218 13.20 -7.46 0.38
CA SER A 218 13.47 -8.64 -0.44
C SER A 218 13.45 -9.89 0.44
N ILE A 219 12.87 -11.00 -0.05
CA ILE A 219 12.92 -12.29 0.66
C ILE A 219 14.34 -12.81 0.90
N ASN A 220 15.36 -12.23 0.28
CA ASN A 220 16.76 -12.55 0.54
C ASN A 220 17.35 -11.76 1.73
N ASP A 221 16.74 -10.64 2.12
CA ASP A 221 17.08 -9.91 3.34
C ASP A 221 16.30 -10.50 4.51
N ARG A 222 16.95 -11.37 5.29
CA ARG A 222 16.34 -12.01 6.46
C ARG A 222 16.46 -11.17 7.72
N THR A 223 17.12 -10.02 7.68
CA THR A 223 17.38 -9.19 8.87
C THR A 223 16.11 -8.81 9.63
N PRO A 224 15.03 -8.32 8.97
CA PRO A 224 13.76 -8.05 9.65
C PRO A 224 13.14 -9.29 10.29
N LEU A 225 13.16 -10.42 9.57
CA LEU A 225 12.63 -11.69 10.07
C LEU A 225 13.40 -12.21 11.30
N GLU A 226 14.74 -12.12 11.30
CA GLU A 226 15.53 -12.56 12.44
C GLU A 226 15.25 -11.76 13.71
N ALA A 227 14.98 -10.45 13.54
CA ALA A 227 14.65 -9.54 14.62
C ALA A 227 13.20 -9.69 15.10
N MET A 228 12.30 -10.23 14.27
CA MET A 228 10.84 -10.30 14.52
C MET A 228 10.23 -8.95 14.91
N THR A 229 10.79 -7.87 14.35
CA THR A 229 10.31 -6.50 14.59
C THR A 229 9.40 -6.09 13.43
N PRO A 230 8.19 -5.55 13.70
CA PRO A 230 7.34 -5.00 12.64
C PRO A 230 8.08 -3.99 11.77
N THR A 231 7.93 -4.09 10.45
CA THR A 231 8.58 -3.21 9.46
C THR A 231 7.70 -2.01 9.12
N VAL A 232 7.14 -1.38 10.16
CA VAL A 232 6.21 -0.26 10.04
C VAL A 232 6.96 1.05 10.28
N GLY A 233 6.80 2.03 9.39
CA GLY A 233 7.35 3.37 9.59
C GLY A 233 6.56 4.15 10.63
N GLU A 234 7.16 5.21 11.19
CA GLU A 234 6.41 6.13 12.04
C GLU A 234 5.27 6.79 11.26
N VAL A 235 4.23 7.24 11.98
CA VAL A 235 3.11 8.04 11.47
C VAL A 235 3.64 9.03 10.44
N TYR A 236 2.92 9.23 9.33
CA TYR A 236 3.12 10.40 8.49
C TYR A 236 2.89 11.65 9.35
N THR A 237 3.94 12.09 10.04
CA THR A 237 4.01 13.42 10.60
C THR A 237 4.34 14.29 9.40
N PRO A 238 3.44 15.19 8.97
CA PRO A 238 3.93 16.28 8.13
C PRO A 238 5.09 16.87 8.90
N HIS A 239 6.28 16.89 8.26
CA HIS A 239 7.54 17.31 8.89
C HIS A 239 7.26 18.40 9.91
N THR A 240 7.44 18.09 11.20
CA THR A 240 7.31 19.07 12.25
C THR A 240 8.25 20.20 11.88
N THR A 241 7.64 21.34 11.53
CA THR A 241 8.32 22.60 11.31
C THR A 241 9.25 22.82 12.49
N ARG A 242 10.56 22.60 12.27
CA ARG A 242 11.59 23.29 13.03
C ARG A 242 11.21 24.78 12.96
N PRO A 243 11.21 25.54 14.06
CA PRO A 243 10.76 26.93 14.05
C PRO A 243 11.48 27.68 12.93
N VAL A 244 10.72 28.01 11.89
CA VAL A 244 11.19 28.83 10.78
C VAL A 244 11.40 30.22 11.39
N PRO A 245 12.61 30.82 11.25
CA PRO A 245 12.75 32.25 11.51
C PRO A 245 11.69 32.97 10.69
N ALA A 246 10.93 33.87 11.32
CA ALA A 246 9.78 34.54 10.72
C ALA A 246 9.99 34.87 9.23
N PRO A 247 9.00 34.59 8.36
CA PRO A 247 9.17 34.73 6.91
C PRO A 247 9.59 36.15 6.59
N GLN A 248 10.76 36.30 5.97
CA GLN A 248 11.07 37.53 5.25
C GLN A 248 10.19 37.52 3.99
N PRO A 249 9.46 38.61 3.70
CA PRO A 249 8.68 38.71 2.48
C PRO A 249 9.65 38.79 1.28
N SER A 250 9.93 37.65 0.65
CA SER A 250 10.58 37.62 -0.66
C SER A 250 9.49 37.85 -1.71
N THR A 251 9.34 39.11 -2.10
CA THR A 251 8.65 39.49 -3.34
C THR A 251 9.18 38.67 -4.51
N ARG A 252 8.27 38.21 -5.38
CA ARG A 252 8.54 37.60 -6.69
C ARG A 252 9.72 38.31 -7.38
N PRO A 253 10.84 37.64 -7.69
CA PRO A 253 11.86 38.22 -8.53
C PRO A 253 11.28 38.40 -9.94
N ASP A 254 11.19 39.64 -10.42
CA ASP A 254 10.87 39.96 -11.81
C ASP A 254 12.05 39.49 -12.69
N GLY A 255 12.08 38.21 -13.06
CA GLY A 255 13.19 37.65 -13.87
C GLY A 255 13.39 36.14 -13.83
N GLY A 256 12.47 35.37 -13.25
CA GLY A 256 12.64 33.93 -13.05
C GLY A 256 13.42 33.61 -11.77
N LEU A 257 13.43 32.34 -11.39
CA LEU A 257 14.08 31.85 -10.18
C LEU A 257 15.43 31.21 -10.53
N THR A 258 16.52 31.90 -10.20
CA THR A 258 17.89 31.40 -10.43
C THR A 258 18.36 30.55 -9.26
N LEU A 259 18.68 29.29 -9.52
CA LEU A 259 19.04 28.27 -8.53
C LEU A 259 20.35 27.58 -8.92
N SER A 260 21.14 27.21 -7.92
CA SER A 260 22.34 26.37 -8.10
C SER A 260 22.07 24.95 -7.61
N GLY A 261 22.68 23.98 -8.29
CA GLY A 261 22.40 22.57 -8.05
C GLY A 261 23.20 21.66 -8.97
N GLN A 262 22.96 20.36 -8.87
CA GLN A 262 23.57 19.34 -9.72
C GLN A 262 22.50 18.56 -10.49
N VAL A 263 22.75 18.29 -11.77
CA VAL A 263 21.90 17.40 -12.55
C VAL A 263 22.25 15.95 -12.27
N GLN A 264 21.27 15.13 -11.95
CA GLN A 264 21.38 13.68 -11.85
C GLN A 264 20.34 13.02 -12.75
N VAL A 265 20.72 11.90 -13.36
CA VAL A 265 19.79 11.05 -14.10
C VAL A 265 19.56 9.80 -13.28
N MET A 266 18.29 9.51 -12.98
CA MET A 266 17.89 8.37 -12.15
C MET A 266 16.83 7.55 -12.87
N THR A 267 16.81 6.25 -12.64
CA THR A 267 15.62 5.44 -12.91
C THR A 267 14.49 5.80 -11.94
N ALA A 268 13.26 5.41 -12.24
CA ALA A 268 12.14 5.67 -11.35
C ALA A 268 12.35 5.04 -9.95
N PRO A 269 12.80 3.77 -9.81
CA PRO A 269 13.14 3.21 -8.50
C PRO A 269 14.27 3.92 -7.77
N GLU A 270 15.27 4.43 -8.49
CA GLU A 270 16.36 5.23 -7.90
C GLU A 270 15.85 6.58 -7.38
N LEU A 271 15.03 7.27 -8.17
CA LEU A 271 14.45 8.55 -7.81
C LEU A 271 13.48 8.43 -6.63
N ALA A 272 12.65 7.39 -6.62
CA ALA A 272 11.77 7.10 -5.49
C ALA A 272 12.57 6.90 -4.19
N ARG A 273 13.63 6.07 -4.24
CA ARG A 273 14.55 5.88 -3.10
C ARG A 273 15.26 7.15 -2.69
N HIS A 274 15.66 7.98 -3.66
CA HIS A 274 16.28 9.28 -3.39
C HIS A 274 15.32 10.23 -2.66
N GLN A 275 14.01 10.14 -2.95
CA GLN A 275 12.96 10.87 -2.25
C GLN A 275 12.47 10.19 -0.96
N GLY A 276 13.13 9.10 -0.53
CA GLY A 276 12.83 8.40 0.73
C GLY A 276 11.75 7.31 0.63
N HIS A 277 11.36 6.92 -0.58
CA HIS A 277 10.35 5.88 -0.81
C HIS A 277 11.00 4.52 -1.15
N SER A 278 10.47 3.44 -0.59
CA SER A 278 10.95 2.07 -0.83
C SER A 278 10.54 1.50 -2.19
N SER A 279 9.55 2.10 -2.85
CA SER A 279 9.03 1.71 -4.16
C SER A 279 8.53 2.93 -4.95
N THR A 280 8.36 2.76 -6.25
CA THR A 280 7.85 3.83 -7.12
C THR A 280 6.35 4.03 -6.93
N PRO A 281 5.85 5.27 -6.97
CA PRO A 281 4.46 5.55 -6.59
C PRO A 281 3.43 5.05 -7.61
N ASN A 282 3.84 4.81 -8.85
CA ASN A 282 2.98 4.29 -9.92
C ASN A 282 3.46 2.95 -10.48
N GLY A 283 4.34 2.24 -9.75
CA GLY A 283 4.91 0.97 -10.21
C GLY A 283 5.88 1.13 -11.39
N GLU A 284 6.38 2.35 -11.64
CA GLU A 284 7.39 2.59 -12.67
C GLU A 284 8.64 1.75 -12.41
N ASP A 285 9.17 1.15 -13.46
CA ASP A 285 10.40 0.34 -13.44
C ASP A 285 11.61 1.11 -13.98
N ASP A 286 12.72 0.42 -14.20
CA ASP A 286 13.97 1.02 -14.71
C ASP A 286 13.88 1.54 -16.15
N SER A 287 12.80 1.23 -16.88
CA SER A 287 12.55 1.81 -18.22
C SER A 287 12.10 3.27 -18.15
N HIS A 288 11.71 3.75 -16.96
CA HIS A 288 11.38 5.15 -16.69
C HIS A 288 12.59 5.85 -16.10
N ARG A 289 13.08 6.90 -16.78
CA ARG A 289 14.24 7.67 -16.36
C ARG A 289 13.90 9.15 -16.31
N PHE A 290 14.50 9.84 -15.36
CA PHE A 290 14.29 11.27 -15.14
C PHE A 290 15.62 11.99 -15.03
N ALA A 291 15.75 13.11 -15.74
CA ALA A 291 16.80 14.09 -15.48
C ALA A 291 16.27 15.10 -14.46
N VAL A 292 16.88 15.12 -13.27
CA VAL A 292 16.49 15.99 -12.15
C VAL A 292 17.63 16.93 -11.79
N PHE A 293 17.31 18.19 -11.56
CA PHE A 293 18.22 19.18 -11.01
C PHE A 293 18.06 19.22 -9.50
N ILE A 294 18.98 18.59 -8.77
CA ILE A 294 19.00 18.57 -7.31
C ILE A 294 19.54 19.91 -6.81
N LEU A 295 18.75 20.62 -6.02
CA LEU A 295 19.10 21.96 -5.55
C LEU A 295 20.15 21.87 -4.44
N ASP A 296 21.08 22.82 -4.43
CA ASP A 296 22.09 22.92 -3.37
C ASP A 296 21.46 23.19 -2.00
N ASN A 297 20.30 23.86 -1.98
CA ASN A 297 19.51 24.12 -0.78
C ASN A 297 18.00 24.02 -1.11
N PRO A 298 17.17 23.48 -0.20
CA PRO A 298 15.71 23.57 -0.32
C PRO A 298 15.29 25.03 -0.50
N THR A 299 14.41 25.29 -1.46
CA THR A 299 14.03 26.65 -1.86
C THR A 299 12.52 26.76 -2.08
N ILE A 300 11.92 27.88 -1.66
CA ILE A 300 10.53 28.19 -2.00
C ILE A 300 10.43 28.46 -3.50
N PHE A 301 9.70 27.60 -4.20
CA PHE A 301 9.55 27.60 -5.64
C PHE A 301 8.13 28.04 -6.03
N TYR A 302 8.04 28.78 -7.13
CA TYR A 302 6.79 29.30 -7.68
C TYR A 302 6.51 28.58 -9.00
N ALA A 303 5.35 27.95 -9.11
CA ALA A 303 4.92 27.28 -10.34
C ALA A 303 3.40 27.16 -10.39
N HIS A 304 2.84 26.89 -11.56
CA HIS A 304 1.42 26.58 -11.70
C HIS A 304 1.08 25.27 -11.00
N LYS A 305 -0.16 25.14 -10.53
CA LYS A 305 -0.69 23.82 -10.15
C LYS A 305 -1.50 23.30 -11.33
N ALA A 306 -1.39 22.00 -11.65
CA ALA A 306 -2.15 21.45 -12.78
C ALA A 306 -3.68 21.66 -12.67
N SER A 307 -4.19 21.83 -11.44
CA SER A 307 -5.60 22.13 -11.14
C SER A 307 -5.99 23.61 -11.22
N ASP A 308 -5.02 24.52 -11.30
CA ASP A 308 -5.24 25.97 -11.42
C ASP A 308 -4.14 26.60 -12.31
N PRO A 309 -4.34 26.60 -13.63
CA PRO A 309 -3.34 27.08 -14.59
C PRO A 309 -3.20 28.60 -14.64
N ASN A 310 -3.99 29.34 -13.86
CA ASN A 310 -3.96 30.81 -13.83
C ASN A 310 -3.34 31.37 -12.53
N GLY A 311 -2.99 30.50 -11.58
CA GLY A 311 -2.47 30.86 -10.27
C GLY A 311 -1.16 30.15 -9.96
N LEU A 312 -0.09 30.92 -9.80
CA LEU A 312 1.16 30.39 -9.25
C LEU A 312 0.97 30.07 -7.76
N VAL A 313 1.37 28.87 -7.38
CA VAL A 313 1.44 28.42 -5.98
C VAL A 313 2.89 28.43 -5.48
N GLN A 314 3.05 28.55 -4.17
CA GLN A 314 4.35 28.47 -3.51
C GLN A 314 4.48 27.12 -2.81
N GLN A 315 5.58 26.42 -3.05
CA GLN A 315 5.91 25.19 -2.34
C GLN A 315 7.43 25.06 -2.23
N GLU A 316 7.91 24.44 -1.14
CA GLU A 316 9.33 24.11 -1.03
C GLU A 316 9.69 23.03 -2.05
N ALA A 317 10.75 23.28 -2.82
CA ALA A 317 11.35 22.33 -3.74
C ALA A 317 12.77 21.99 -3.28
N THR A 318 13.14 20.73 -3.42
CA THR A 318 14.50 20.21 -3.21
C THR A 318 15.14 19.78 -4.53
N MET A 319 14.33 19.60 -5.57
CA MET A 319 14.76 19.30 -6.92
C MET A 319 13.76 19.82 -7.96
N VAL A 320 14.16 19.87 -9.22
CA VAL A 320 13.30 20.22 -10.36
C VAL A 320 13.45 19.15 -11.45
N GLN A 321 12.35 18.63 -11.99
CA GLN A 321 12.42 17.76 -13.17
C GLN A 321 12.75 18.60 -14.41
N LEU A 322 13.81 18.23 -15.13
CA LEU A 322 14.22 18.85 -16.39
C LEU A 322 13.68 18.10 -17.61
N GLY A 323 13.59 16.78 -17.52
CA GLY A 323 13.13 15.92 -18.61
C GLY A 323 12.87 14.48 -18.15
N GLN A 324 12.28 13.68 -19.02
CA GLN A 324 11.95 12.28 -18.74
C GLN A 324 12.03 11.42 -20.00
N VAL A 325 12.50 10.19 -19.86
CA VAL A 325 12.43 9.17 -20.92
C VAL A 325 11.71 7.98 -20.33
N THR A 326 10.52 7.71 -20.84
CA THR A 326 9.67 6.59 -20.45
C THR A 326 9.20 5.86 -21.71
N PRO A 327 8.59 4.65 -21.58
CA PRO A 327 8.00 3.95 -22.72
C PRO A 327 6.91 4.73 -23.45
N TYR A 328 6.30 5.73 -22.80
CA TYR A 328 5.14 6.46 -23.30
C TYR A 328 5.45 7.90 -23.71
N ASN A 329 6.49 8.50 -23.13
CA ASN A 329 6.87 9.87 -23.37
C ASN A 329 8.40 10.01 -23.32
N SER A 330 8.96 10.69 -24.32
CA SER A 330 10.39 10.93 -24.39
C SER A 330 10.66 12.42 -24.58
N ASP A 331 11.11 13.03 -23.49
CA ASP A 331 11.72 14.35 -23.42
C ASP A 331 13.14 14.19 -22.86
N PRO A 332 14.16 14.10 -23.72
CA PRO A 332 15.54 13.87 -23.30
C PRO A 332 16.20 15.12 -22.70
N THR A 333 15.46 16.21 -22.48
CA THR A 333 15.98 17.45 -21.90
C THR A 333 16.70 17.19 -20.57
N GLY A 334 17.89 17.78 -20.41
CA GLY A 334 18.70 17.66 -19.20
C GLY A 334 19.53 16.36 -19.09
N PHE A 335 19.25 15.31 -19.86
CA PHE A 335 20.01 14.04 -19.77
C PHE A 335 21.48 14.20 -20.14
N ASN A 336 21.81 15.08 -21.09
CA ASN A 336 23.19 15.38 -21.49
C ASN A 336 23.98 16.20 -20.45
N LEU A 337 23.31 16.65 -19.38
CA LEU A 337 23.89 17.48 -18.32
C LEU A 337 24.24 16.67 -17.06
N GLU A 338 24.04 15.34 -17.08
CA GLU A 338 24.31 14.46 -15.94
C GLU A 338 25.67 14.73 -15.28
N GLY A 339 25.66 14.84 -13.95
CA GLY A 339 26.83 15.07 -13.12
C GLY A 339 27.30 16.53 -13.07
N GLN A 340 26.83 17.40 -13.96
CA GLN A 340 27.22 18.81 -13.99
C GLN A 340 26.56 19.58 -12.85
N ARG A 341 27.34 20.46 -12.21
CA ARG A 341 26.83 21.46 -11.27
C ARG A 341 26.63 22.76 -12.02
N LEU A 342 25.41 23.29 -12.00
CA LEU A 342 24.98 24.40 -12.85
C LEU A 342 24.30 25.47 -12.01
N THR A 343 24.18 26.65 -12.60
CA THR A 343 23.24 27.69 -12.15
C THR A 343 22.19 27.87 -13.23
N ILE A 344 20.93 27.60 -12.89
CA ILE A 344 19.81 27.57 -13.83
C ILE A 344 18.78 28.61 -13.41
N THR A 345 18.32 29.42 -14.35
CA THR A 345 17.16 30.28 -14.19
C THR A 345 15.92 29.59 -14.73
N PHE A 346 14.95 29.33 -13.86
CA PHE A 346 13.64 28.77 -14.22
C PHE A 346 12.62 29.88 -14.44
N ASP A 347 11.76 29.71 -15.44
CA ASP A 347 10.58 30.55 -15.65
C ASP A 347 9.37 29.91 -14.92
N PRO A 348 8.89 30.50 -13.81
CA PRO A 348 7.74 29.98 -13.04
C PRO A 348 6.50 29.72 -13.89
N GLU A 349 6.30 30.50 -14.95
CA GLU A 349 5.14 30.38 -15.84
C GLU A 349 5.23 29.14 -16.75
N GLN A 350 6.43 28.58 -16.93
CA GLN A 350 6.70 27.35 -17.68
C GLN A 350 6.96 26.14 -16.77
N CYS A 351 6.71 26.32 -15.48
CA CYS A 351 6.83 25.28 -14.48
C CYS A 351 5.46 24.89 -13.93
N GLY A 352 5.30 23.62 -13.57
CA GLY A 352 4.10 23.11 -12.94
C GLY A 352 4.42 22.10 -11.83
N PHE A 353 3.70 22.21 -10.71
CA PHE A 353 3.66 21.14 -9.72
C PHE A 353 2.67 20.06 -10.18
N PRO A 354 3.08 18.78 -10.15
CA PRO A 354 2.15 17.68 -10.39
C PRO A 354 1.07 17.65 -9.30
N THR A 355 -0.15 17.29 -9.69
CA THR A 355 -1.26 17.03 -8.75
C THR A 355 -1.47 15.53 -8.50
N ASP A 356 -0.76 14.70 -9.25
CA ASP A 356 -0.79 13.23 -9.18
C ASP A 356 0.49 12.70 -8.52
N ALA A 357 0.54 11.39 -8.28
CA ALA A 357 1.68 10.72 -7.65
C ALA A 357 2.85 10.48 -8.62
N SER A 358 3.02 11.32 -9.63
CA SER A 358 4.04 11.12 -10.65
C SER A 358 5.43 11.61 -10.17
N LEU A 359 6.49 10.89 -10.54
CA LEU A 359 7.85 11.23 -10.13
C LEU A 359 8.41 12.43 -10.95
N PRO A 360 9.28 13.28 -10.36
CA PRO A 360 9.60 13.36 -8.94
C PRO A 360 8.41 13.86 -8.11
N LEU A 361 8.12 13.13 -7.03
CA LEU A 361 6.90 13.32 -6.23
C LEU A 361 6.84 14.72 -5.61
N GLY A 362 5.76 15.45 -5.93
CA GLY A 362 5.50 16.77 -5.36
C GLY A 362 6.56 17.84 -5.72
N GLN A 363 7.45 17.57 -6.67
CA GLN A 363 8.49 18.50 -7.10
C GLN A 363 8.09 19.16 -8.42
N PRO A 364 8.53 20.39 -8.70
CA PRO A 364 8.15 21.11 -9.90
C PRO A 364 8.77 20.46 -11.15
N ARG A 365 8.02 20.53 -12.25
CA ARG A 365 8.46 20.17 -13.60
C ARG A 365 8.53 21.43 -14.43
N CYS A 366 9.65 21.66 -15.11
CA CYS A 366 9.83 22.88 -15.90
C CYS A 366 10.12 22.53 -17.35
N GLY A 367 9.26 23.03 -18.26
CA GLY A 367 9.44 22.86 -19.70
C GLY A 367 10.43 23.85 -20.33
N GLY A 368 10.83 24.89 -19.60
CA GLY A 368 11.79 25.88 -20.06
C GLY A 368 12.66 26.44 -18.94
N TYR A 369 13.95 26.52 -19.21
CA TYR A 369 14.96 27.06 -18.30
C TYR A 369 16.18 27.56 -19.09
N THR A 370 16.98 28.44 -18.48
CA THR A 370 18.24 28.93 -19.05
C THR A 370 19.40 28.56 -18.14
N ILE A 371 20.46 27.99 -18.72
CA ILE A 371 21.72 27.70 -18.01
C ILE A 371 22.60 28.94 -18.10
N ASN A 372 23.10 29.42 -16.96
CA ASN A 372 23.94 30.62 -16.86
C ASN A 372 25.42 30.31 -16.83
#